data_AF-A0A0M6YKW6-F1
#
_entry.id   AF-A0A0M6YKW6-F1
#
_cell.length_a   1.000
_cell.length_b   1.000
_cell.length_c   1.000
_cell.angle_alpha   90.00
_cell.angle_beta   90.00
_cell.angle_gamma   90.00
#
_symmetry.space_group_name_H-M   'P 1'
#
loop_
_entity.id
_entity.type
_entity.pdbx_description
1 polymer ?
#
loop_
_entity_poly.entity_id
_entity_poly.type
_entity_poly.pdbx_seq_one_letter_code
_entity_poly.pdbx_strand_id
1 'polypeptide(L)'
;MGLDDFDPAWIGATMVVSGIPDLTHLPPSSRLQIAEGATVTVDMENRPCTLPIPVIEADAPGHGRAFKAAAGGKRGVTAWVEREGVIRIGDPVRLHIPDQRAWHGA
;
A
#
# COMPACT_ATOMS: atom_id res chain seq x y z
N MET A 1 -8.73 0.55 -15.90
CA MET A 1 -8.66 2.02 -16.07
C MET A 1 -8.27 2.40 -17.49
N GLY A 2 -7.42 1.65 -18.21
CA GLY A 2 -7.06 1.99 -19.59
C GLY A 2 -5.93 3.01 -19.67
N LEU A 3 -5.13 3.12 -18.61
CA LEU A 3 -3.92 3.93 -18.55
C LEU A 3 -2.70 3.03 -18.77
N ASP A 4 -1.72 3.54 -19.50
CA ASP A 4 -0.42 2.88 -19.68
C ASP A 4 0.46 3.01 -18.43
N ASP A 5 0.33 4.13 -17.72
CA ASP A 5 1.03 4.40 -16.46
C ASP A 5 0.08 5.01 -15.42
N PHE A 6 0.36 4.76 -14.15
CA PHE A 6 -0.44 5.24 -13.03
C PHE A 6 0.48 5.85 -11.97
N ASP A 7 0.35 7.16 -11.76
CA ASP A 7 1.14 7.84 -10.73
C ASP A 7 0.56 7.52 -9.33
N PRO A 8 1.33 6.85 -8.44
CA PRO A 8 0.90 6.56 -7.07
C PRO A 8 0.59 7.82 -6.25
N ALA A 9 1.10 8.99 -6.63
CA ALA A 9 0.79 10.25 -5.98
C ALA A 9 -0.70 10.61 -6.07
N TRP A 10 -1.40 10.19 -7.14
CA TRP A 10 -2.83 10.47 -7.32
C TRP A 10 -3.71 9.86 -6.21
N ILE A 11 -3.23 8.81 -5.54
CA ILE A 11 -3.95 8.15 -4.43
C ILE A 11 -3.38 8.50 -3.06
N GLY A 12 -2.42 9.42 -3.01
CA GLY A 12 -1.72 9.80 -1.78
C GLY A 12 -0.83 8.69 -1.24
N ALA A 13 -0.20 7.89 -2.10
CA ALA A 13 0.74 6.87 -1.66
C ALA A 13 1.99 7.53 -1.03
N THR A 14 2.29 7.19 0.22
CA THR A 14 3.47 7.70 0.94
C THR A 14 4.76 6.98 0.52
N MET A 15 4.66 5.69 0.19
CA MET A 15 5.81 4.84 -0.14
C MET A 15 5.41 3.82 -1.21
N VAL A 16 6.30 3.61 -2.17
CA VAL A 16 6.16 2.59 -3.22
C VAL A 16 7.28 1.59 -3.06
N VAL A 17 6.94 0.30 -3.04
CA VAL A 17 7.89 -0.80 -2.92
C VAL A 17 7.75 -1.74 -4.12
N SER A 18 8.83 -2.44 -4.45
CA SER A 18 8.86 -3.47 -5.50
C SER A 18 9.34 -4.80 -4.93
N GLY A 19 9.11 -5.90 -5.66
CA GLY A 19 9.50 -7.24 -5.22
C GLY A 19 8.53 -7.93 -4.25
N ILE A 20 7.38 -7.32 -3.94
CA ILE A 20 6.29 -7.93 -3.16
C ILE A 20 5.03 -8.01 -4.06
N PRO A 21 4.85 -9.11 -4.82
CA PRO A 21 3.82 -9.22 -5.85
C PRO A 21 2.38 -9.06 -5.34
N ASP A 22 2.13 -9.43 -4.08
CA ASP A 22 0.79 -9.46 -3.49
C ASP A 22 0.63 -8.49 -2.30
N LEU A 23 1.25 -7.30 -2.43
CA LEU A 23 1.36 -6.31 -1.36
C LEU A 23 0.02 -5.98 -0.67
N THR A 24 -1.07 -5.85 -1.42
CA THR A 24 -2.39 -5.47 -0.87
C THR A 24 -2.94 -6.51 0.11
N HIS A 25 -2.58 -7.78 -0.05
CA HIS A 25 -3.09 -8.89 0.76
C HIS A 25 -2.12 -9.31 1.87
N LEU A 26 -1.08 -8.53 2.15
CA LEU A 26 -0.26 -8.76 3.34
C LEU A 26 -1.15 -8.78 4.58
N PRO A 27 -1.03 -9.81 5.45
CA PRO A 27 -1.84 -9.89 6.64
C PRO A 27 -1.48 -8.73 7.59
N PRO A 28 -2.46 -8.26 8.40
CA PRO A 28 -2.19 -7.34 9.50
C PRO A 28 -0.99 -7.80 10.35
N SER A 29 -0.26 -6.87 10.92
CA SER A 29 1.00 -7.13 11.65
C SER A 29 2.18 -7.64 10.81
N SER A 30 2.10 -7.71 9.47
CA SER A 30 3.32 -7.88 8.67
C SER A 30 4.27 -6.69 8.86
N ARG A 31 5.58 -6.92 8.92
CA ARG A 31 6.60 -5.86 9.01
C ARG A 31 7.31 -5.66 7.69
N LEU A 32 7.46 -4.40 7.29
CA LEU A 32 8.41 -3.97 6.28
C LEU A 32 9.59 -3.32 7.03
N GLN A 33 10.67 -4.08 7.16
CA GLN A 33 11.89 -3.66 7.85
C GLN A 33 12.88 -3.10 6.83
N ILE A 34 13.38 -1.90 7.08
CA ILE A 34 14.10 -1.08 6.10
C ILE A 34 15.39 -0.55 6.74
N ALA A 35 16.47 -0.55 5.97
CA ALA A 35 17.78 0.02 6.35
C ALA A 35 18.26 -0.46 7.74
N GLU A 36 18.72 0.46 8.61
CA GLU A 36 19.22 0.22 9.98
C GLU A 36 18.10 -0.15 10.99
N GLY A 37 16.98 -0.64 10.45
CA GLY A 37 15.84 -1.21 11.16
C GLY A 37 14.70 -0.23 11.43
N ALA A 38 14.57 0.82 10.62
CA ALA A 38 13.29 1.51 10.48
C ALA A 38 12.22 0.48 10.09
N THR A 39 11.07 0.50 10.77
CA THR A 39 10.07 -0.56 10.59
C THR A 39 8.69 0.06 10.51
N VAL A 40 7.97 -0.28 9.43
CA VAL A 40 6.54 -0.01 9.35
C VAL A 40 5.76 -1.33 9.39
N THR A 41 4.65 -1.31 10.11
CA THR A 41 3.84 -2.49 10.37
C THR A 41 2.48 -2.31 9.69
N VAL A 42 2.14 -3.29 8.86
CA VAL A 42 0.88 -3.34 8.13
C VAL A 42 -0.28 -3.38 9.13
N ASP A 43 -1.23 -2.47 8.93
CA ASP A 43 -2.48 -2.42 9.68
C ASP A 43 -3.57 -3.19 8.92
N MET A 44 -3.99 -2.70 7.75
CA MET A 44 -5.01 -3.37 6.93
C MET A 44 -4.89 -3.04 5.44
N GLU A 45 -5.67 -3.75 4.60
CA GLU A 45 -5.88 -3.38 3.20
C GLU A 45 -6.42 -1.95 3.08
N ASN A 46 -5.79 -1.13 2.23
CA ASN A 46 -6.19 0.24 1.96
C ASN A 46 -7.32 0.28 0.92
N ARG A 47 -8.55 -0.09 1.32
CA ARG A 47 -9.69 -0.22 0.40
C ARG A 47 -9.89 1.00 -0.52
N PRO A 48 -10.32 0.81 -1.78
CA PRO A 48 -10.55 1.89 -2.71
C PRO A 48 -11.75 2.77 -2.32
N CYS A 49 -11.53 4.09 -2.32
CA CYS A 49 -12.54 5.10 -2.08
C CYS A 49 -12.68 6.03 -3.30
N THR A 50 -13.67 6.93 -3.26
CA THR A 50 -13.92 7.91 -4.33
C THR A 50 -13.10 9.20 -4.16
N LEU A 51 -12.37 9.37 -3.05
CA LEU A 51 -11.61 10.58 -2.76
C LEU A 51 -10.51 10.88 -3.78
N PRO A 52 -9.79 9.89 -4.35
CA PRO A 52 -8.81 10.14 -5.41
C PRO A 52 -9.39 10.56 -6.76
N ILE A 53 -10.70 10.41 -6.97
CA ILE A 53 -11.31 10.63 -8.30
C ILE A 53 -11.03 12.04 -8.83
N PRO A 54 -11.25 13.15 -8.08
CA PRO A 54 -11.00 14.49 -8.61
C PRO A 54 -9.52 14.74 -8.95
N VAL A 55 -8.59 14.11 -8.23
CA VAL A 55 -7.15 14.19 -8.50
C VAL A 55 -6.82 13.46 -9.80
N ILE A 56 -7.29 12.21 -9.93
CA ILE A 56 -7.10 11.41 -11.14
C ILE A 56 -7.75 12.08 -12.36
N GLU A 57 -8.93 12.69 -12.23
CA GLU A 57 -9.57 13.42 -13.35
C GLU A 57 -8.80 14.69 -13.75
N ALA A 58 -8.05 15.32 -12.83
CA ALA A 58 -7.23 16.48 -13.14
C ALA A 58 -5.98 16.10 -13.95
N ASP A 59 -5.31 15.00 -13.57
CA ASP A 59 -4.06 14.55 -14.19
C ASP A 59 -4.27 13.54 -15.35
N ALA A 60 -5.36 12.77 -15.32
CA ALA A 60 -5.74 11.78 -16.32
C ALA A 60 -7.26 11.86 -16.65
N PRO A 61 -7.70 12.90 -17.37
CA PRO A 61 -9.11 13.13 -17.66
C PRO A 61 -9.83 11.90 -18.24
N GLY A 62 -11.02 11.60 -17.72
CA GLY A 62 -11.87 10.49 -18.12
C GLY A 62 -11.61 9.16 -17.39
N HIS A 63 -10.56 9.07 -16.56
CA HIS A 63 -10.12 7.79 -15.96
C HIS A 63 -10.50 7.64 -14.48
N GLY A 64 -10.81 8.73 -13.79
CA GLY A 64 -11.07 8.73 -12.35
C GLY A 64 -12.28 7.89 -11.94
N ARG A 65 -13.38 7.94 -12.70
CA ARG A 65 -14.58 7.11 -12.38
C ARG A 65 -14.30 5.62 -12.35
N ALA A 66 -13.37 5.13 -13.17
CA ALA A 66 -13.00 3.71 -13.23
C ALA A 66 -12.09 3.29 -12.06
N PHE A 67 -11.53 4.22 -11.29
CA PHE A 67 -10.54 3.96 -10.25
C PHE A 67 -11.01 2.95 -9.21
N LYS A 68 -12.18 3.20 -8.59
CA LYS A 68 -12.65 2.38 -7.47
C LYS A 68 -12.77 0.90 -7.84
N ALA A 69 -13.27 0.62 -9.04
CA ALA A 69 -13.40 -0.75 -9.55
C ALA A 69 -12.03 -1.34 -9.93
N ALA A 70 -11.17 -0.55 -10.58
CA ALA A 70 -9.86 -1.03 -11.01
C ALA A 70 -8.87 -1.28 -9.85
N ALA A 71 -9.03 -0.57 -8.74
CA ALA A 71 -8.15 -0.63 -7.57
C ALA A 71 -8.52 -1.70 -6.52
N GLY A 72 -9.61 -2.46 -6.73
CA GLY A 72 -9.99 -3.56 -5.83
C GLY A 72 -8.87 -4.60 -5.71
N GLY A 73 -8.42 -4.89 -4.48
CA GLY A 73 -7.31 -5.81 -4.20
C GLY A 73 -5.94 -5.32 -4.69
N LYS A 74 -5.81 -4.05 -5.09
CA LYS A 74 -4.59 -3.49 -5.72
C LYS A 74 -4.13 -2.15 -5.15
N ARG A 75 -4.82 -1.63 -4.14
CA ARG A 75 -4.57 -0.28 -3.61
C ARG A 75 -3.49 -0.24 -2.51
N GLY A 76 -2.90 -1.39 -2.19
CA GLY A 76 -1.89 -1.50 -1.14
C GLY A 76 -2.50 -1.51 0.26
N VAL A 77 -1.71 -1.11 1.24
CA VAL A 77 -2.03 -1.25 2.67
C VAL A 77 -1.90 0.09 3.40
N THR A 78 -2.59 0.21 4.53
CA THR A 78 -2.25 1.18 5.56
C THR A 78 -1.22 0.57 6.51
N ALA A 79 -0.38 1.41 7.11
CA ALA A 79 0.65 0.98 8.03
C ALA A 79 0.90 2.05 9.09
N TRP A 80 1.48 1.63 10.21
CA TRP A 80 1.96 2.51 11.27
C TRP A 80 3.47 2.33 11.46
N VAL A 81 4.13 3.34 12.04
CA VAL A 81 5.58 3.29 12.29
C VAL A 81 5.83 2.53 13.59
N GLU A 82 6.37 1.31 13.48
CA GLU A 82 6.77 0.49 14.64
C GLU A 82 8.12 0.93 15.22
N ARG A 83 9.04 1.33 14.34
CA ARG A 83 10.34 1.90 14.73
C ARG A 83 10.74 3.01 13.77
N GLU A 84 10.95 4.20 14.31
CA GLU A 84 11.43 5.36 13.56
C GLU A 84 12.85 5.13 13.01
N GLY A 85 13.14 5.78 11.88
CA GLY A 85 14.45 5.78 11.25
C GLY A 85 14.41 6.43 9.87
N VAL A 86 15.58 6.63 9.28
CA VAL A 86 15.69 7.23 7.94
C VAL A 86 15.50 6.14 6.88
N ILE A 87 14.58 6.39 5.94
CA ILE A 87 14.35 5.57 4.76
C ILE A 87 14.78 6.37 3.53
N ARG A 88 15.51 5.74 2.61
CA ARG A 88 15.95 6.33 1.35
C ARG A 88 15.46 5.50 0.17
N ILE A 89 15.33 6.17 -0.98
CA ILE A 89 15.02 5.50 -2.24
C ILE A 89 16.11 4.48 -2.53
N GLY A 90 15.70 3.25 -2.83
CA GLY A 90 16.61 2.13 -3.11
C GLY A 90 17.00 1.31 -1.88
N ASP A 91 16.59 1.69 -0.67
CA ASP A 91 16.85 0.86 0.51
C ASP A 91 16.15 -0.50 0.38
N PRO A 92 16.82 -1.61 0.75
CA PRO A 92 16.22 -2.92 0.71
C PRO A 92 15.11 -3.03 1.76
N VAL A 93 14.00 -3.62 1.36
CA VAL A 93 12.87 -3.91 2.25
C VAL A 93 12.85 -5.40 2.55
N ARG A 94 12.92 -5.75 3.84
CA ARG A 94 12.70 -7.13 4.31
C ARG A 94 11.26 -7.26 4.78
N LEU A 95 10.52 -8.13 4.13
CA LEU A 95 9.18 -8.53 4.56
C LEU A 95 9.29 -9.62 5.64
N HIS A 96 8.66 -9.39 6.78
CA HIS A 96 8.41 -10.41 7.79
C HIS A 96 6.90 -10.58 7.98
N ILE A 97 6.41 -11.79 7.75
CA ILE A 97 5.01 -12.16 8.01
C ILE A 97 5.00 -12.98 9.31
N PRO A 98 4.42 -12.47 10.40
CA PRO A 98 4.30 -13.24 11.63
C PRO A 98 3.28 -14.36 11.44
N ASP A 99 3.48 -15.48 12.13
CA ASP A 99 2.48 -16.55 12.19
C ASP A 99 1.20 -16.06 12.89
N GLN A 100 0.05 -16.47 12.38
CA GLN A 100 -1.26 -16.12 12.91
C GLN A 100 -2.13 -17.37 13.00
N ARG A 101 -2.32 -17.87 14.22
CA ARG A 101 -3.38 -18.87 14.45
C ARG A 101 -4.75 -18.23 14.22
N ALA A 102 -5.72 -19.05 13.80
CA ALA A 102 -7.12 -18.62 13.79
C ALA A 102 -7.53 -18.16 15.19
N TRP A 103 -8.31 -17.07 15.27
CA TRP A 103 -8.93 -16.67 16.52
C TRP A 103 -9.91 -17.76 16.96
N HIS A 104 -9.95 -18.02 18.27
CA HIS A 104 -10.85 -18.99 18.87
C HIS A 104 -11.62 -18.25 19.98
N GLY A 105 -12.87 -17.92 19.70
CA GLY A 105 -13.78 -17.19 20.57
C GLY A 105 -15.02 -16.78 19.77
N ALA A 106 -16.04 -16.28 20.46
CA ALA A 106 -17.18 -15.54 19.92
C ALA A 106 -17.42 -14.35 20.85
#